data_AF-A0A5N7IZJ5-F1
#
_entry.id   AF-A0A5N7IZJ5-F1
#
_cell.length_a   1.000
_cell.length_b   1.000
_cell.length_c   1.000
_cell.angle_alpha   90.00
_cell.angle_beta   90.00
_cell.angle_gamma   90.00
#
_symmetry.space_group_name_H-M   'P 1'
#
loop_
_entity.id
_entity.type
_entity.pdbx_description
1 polymer ?
#
loop_
_entity_poly.entity_id
_entity_poly.type
_entity_poly.pdbx_seq_one_letter_code
_entity_poly.pdbx_strand_id
1 'polypeptide(L)'
;MLVEIGYEVVINGLKEGLGSIISEIRTTIQSADMIIAIISENYMKSSWAQAELSAAILGMNKKILAIVIGDVPLPSYLSGCAYYKLDV
;
A
#
# COMPACT_ATOMS: atom_id res chain seq x y z
N MET A 1 -9.35 -16.52 -1.10
CA MET A 1 -9.34 -15.05 -1.40
C MET A 1 -9.53 -14.28 -0.09
N LEU A 2 -8.92 -13.10 0.13
CA LEU A 2 -9.00 -12.38 1.43
C LEU A 2 -10.44 -12.14 1.91
N VAL A 3 -11.35 -11.85 0.99
CA VAL A 3 -12.78 -11.66 1.27
C VAL A 3 -13.45 -12.95 1.73
N GLU A 4 -13.09 -14.10 1.16
CA GLU A 4 -13.67 -15.42 1.50
C GLU A 4 -13.31 -15.87 2.93
N ILE A 5 -12.22 -15.36 3.48
CA ILE A 5 -11.79 -15.63 4.85
C ILE A 5 -12.24 -14.53 5.83
N GLY A 6 -13.12 -13.63 5.39
CA GLY A 6 -13.82 -12.65 6.25
C GLY A 6 -13.16 -11.28 6.37
N TYR A 7 -12.13 -10.95 5.58
CA TYR A 7 -11.57 -9.59 5.57
C TYR A 7 -12.37 -8.66 4.68
N GLU A 8 -12.65 -7.46 5.18
CA GLU A 8 -13.06 -6.34 4.34
C GLU A 8 -11.84 -5.82 3.59
N VAL A 9 -11.89 -5.85 2.25
CA VAL A 9 -10.78 -5.41 1.40
C VAL A 9 -11.19 -4.17 0.64
N VAL A 10 -10.47 -3.08 0.88
CA VAL A 10 -10.64 -1.83 0.13
C VAL A 10 -9.54 -1.75 -0.94
N ILE A 11 -9.94 -1.87 -2.20
CA ILE A 11 -9.07 -1.59 -3.34
C ILE A 11 -9.52 -0.26 -3.92
N ASN A 12 -8.76 0.80 -3.64
CA ASN A 12 -9.04 2.09 -4.25
C ASN A 12 -8.51 2.08 -5.70
N GLY A 13 -9.32 1.56 -6.63
CA GLY A 13 -9.19 1.92 -8.04
C GLY A 13 -9.58 3.39 -8.18
N LEU A 14 -8.92 4.13 -9.09
CA LEU A 14 -9.28 5.51 -9.44
C LEU A 14 -10.79 5.62 -9.65
N LYS A 15 -11.54 6.01 -8.61
CA LYS A 15 -12.95 6.36 -8.75
C LYS A 15 -12.97 7.75 -9.34
N GLU A 16 -13.58 7.88 -10.52
CA GLU A 16 -13.96 9.17 -11.06
C GLU A 16 -14.96 9.81 -10.10
N GLY A 17 -14.45 10.69 -9.23
CA GLY A 17 -15.21 11.44 -8.25
C GLY A 17 -14.54 12.78 -8.02
N LEU A 18 -15.34 13.84 -7.90
CA LEU A 18 -14.91 15.25 -7.76
C LEU A 18 -14.15 15.58 -6.45
N GLY A 19 -13.77 14.55 -5.67
CA GLY A 19 -12.96 14.69 -4.46
C GLY A 19 -11.47 14.63 -4.76
N SER A 20 -10.64 15.14 -3.85
CA SER A 20 -9.20 14.91 -3.94
C SER A 20 -8.95 13.42 -3.63
N ILE A 21 -8.63 12.63 -4.65
CA ILE A 21 -8.24 11.20 -4.55
C ILE A 21 -7.26 10.96 -3.38
N ILE A 22 -6.38 11.92 -3.14
CA ILE A 22 -5.39 11.91 -2.04
C ILE A 22 -6.05 11.90 -0.66
N SER A 23 -7.13 12.66 -0.47
CA SER A 23 -7.86 12.71 0.81
C SER A 23 -8.61 11.42 1.11
N GLU A 24 -9.19 10.78 0.08
CA GLU A 24 -9.87 9.49 0.20
C GLU A 24 -8.88 8.37 0.52
N ILE A 25 -7.73 8.33 -0.17
CA ILE A 25 -6.67 7.36 0.10
C ILE A 25 -6.15 7.54 1.53
N ARG A 26 -5.88 8.77 1.95
CA ARG A 26 -5.46 9.05 3.33
C ARG A 26 -6.48 8.57 4.36
N THR A 27 -7.77 8.86 4.14
CA THR A 27 -8.84 8.44 5.06
C THR A 27 -8.93 6.92 5.14
N THR A 28 -8.82 6.24 3.99
CA THR A 28 -8.83 4.77 3.90
C THR A 28 -7.64 4.16 4.63
N ILE A 29 -6.44 4.71 4.44
CA ILE A 29 -5.23 4.28 5.14
C ILE A 29 -5.39 4.48 6.66
N GLN A 30 -6.00 5.59 7.08
CA GLN A 30 -6.26 5.88 8.49
C GLN A 30 -7.26 4.92 9.12
N SER A 31 -8.32 4.51 8.41
CA SER A 31 -9.32 3.59 8.91
C SER A 31 -8.89 2.12 8.84
N ALA A 32 -7.99 1.76 7.94
CA ALA A 32 -7.56 0.37 7.76
C ALA A 32 -6.82 -0.20 8.98
N ASP A 33 -7.11 -1.46 9.34
CA ASP A 33 -6.38 -2.18 10.39
C ASP A 33 -4.98 -2.62 9.95
N MET A 34 -4.85 -2.92 8.65
CA MET A 34 -3.62 -3.38 8.02
C MET A 34 -3.54 -2.85 6.59
N ILE A 35 -2.32 -2.58 6.15
CA ILE A 35 -2.02 -2.15 4.78
C ILE A 35 -1.26 -3.29 4.09
N ILE A 36 -1.74 -3.71 2.93
CA ILE A 36 -1.01 -4.60 2.03
C ILE A 36 -0.41 -3.74 0.92
N ALA A 37 0.91 -3.56 0.94
CA ALA A 37 1.62 -2.71 -0.01
C ALA A 37 2.17 -3.55 -1.18
N ILE A 38 1.76 -3.26 -2.41
CA ILE A 38 2.27 -3.95 -3.60
C ILE A 38 3.47 -3.17 -4.15
N ILE A 39 4.66 -3.74 -3.99
CA ILE A 39 5.93 -3.16 -4.41
C ILE A 39 6.35 -3.84 -5.72
N SER A 40 6.11 -3.15 -6.84
CA SER A 40 6.46 -3.59 -8.19
C SER A 40 7.35 -2.55 -8.88
N GLU A 41 7.87 -2.85 -10.07
CA GLU A 41 8.58 -1.83 -10.87
C GLU A 41 7.75 -0.57 -11.11
N ASN A 42 6.46 -0.70 -11.37
CA ASN A 42 5.58 0.44 -11.60
C ASN A 42 5.43 1.30 -10.35
N TYR A 43 5.40 0.66 -9.18
CA TYR A 43 5.45 1.37 -7.91
C TYR A 43 6.75 2.15 -7.75
N MET A 44 7.90 1.52 -8.04
CA MET A 44 9.21 2.15 -7.95
C MET A 44 9.40 3.33 -8.93
N LYS A 45 8.62 3.36 -10.02
CA LYS A 45 8.60 4.47 -11.00
C LYS A 45 7.59 5.57 -10.65
N SER A 46 6.70 5.36 -9.67
CA SER A 46 5.67 6.31 -9.28
C SER A 46 6.06 7.10 -8.02
N SER A 47 6.53 8.34 -8.21
CA SER A 47 6.85 9.25 -7.09
C SER A 47 5.64 9.51 -6.20
N TRP A 48 4.44 9.56 -6.78
CA TRP A 48 3.20 9.77 -6.03
C TRP A 48 2.87 8.58 -5.12
N ALA A 49 2.97 7.34 -5.63
CA ALA A 49 2.70 6.14 -4.84
C ALA A 49 3.72 5.97 -3.69
N GLN A 50 4.98 6.34 -3.93
CA GLN A 50 6.02 6.34 -2.89
C GLN A 50 5.76 7.41 -1.82
N ALA A 51 5.35 8.62 -2.21
CA ALA A 51 5.00 9.68 -1.27
C ALA A 51 3.79 9.33 -0.40
N GLU A 52 2.73 8.76 -0.99
CA GLU A 52 1.55 8.34 -0.21
C GLU A 52 1.86 7.22 0.78
N LEU A 53 2.53 6.16 0.32
CA LEU A 53 2.84 5.03 1.19
C LEU A 53 3.83 5.44 2.29
N SER A 54 4.87 6.20 1.98
CA SER A 54 5.82 6.67 3.01
C SER A 54 5.14 7.56 4.05
N ALA A 55 4.22 8.43 3.65
CA ALA A 55 3.44 9.25 4.58
C ALA A 55 2.51 8.39 5.47
N ALA A 56 1.94 7.32 4.92
CA ALA A 56 1.15 6.34 5.67
C ALA A 56 1.99 5.64 6.75
N ILE A 57 3.19 5.21 6.40
CA ILE A 57 4.07 4.42 7.27
C ILE A 57 4.71 5.28 8.35
N LEU A 58 5.23 6.46 7.99
CA LEU A 58 5.93 7.33 8.93
C LEU A 58 4.96 8.09 9.84
N GLY A 59 3.76 8.39 9.35
CA GLY A 59 2.75 9.17 10.08
C GLY A 59 1.76 8.33 10.90
N MET A 60 1.69 7.01 10.68
CA MET A 60 0.65 6.18 11.28
C MET A 60 1.23 4.85 11.76
N ASN A 61 0.99 4.50 13.02
CA ASN A 61 1.38 3.21 13.60
C ASN A 61 0.48 2.08 13.07
N LYS A 62 0.61 1.75 11.78
CA LYS A 62 -0.20 0.77 11.07
C LYS A 62 0.60 -0.49 10.80
N LYS A 63 -0.07 -1.65 10.85
CA LYS A 63 0.52 -2.93 10.43
C LYS A 63 0.63 -2.95 8.92
N ILE A 64 1.81 -3.27 8.40
CA ILE A 64 2.07 -3.33 6.96
C ILE A 64 2.61 -4.70 6.60
N LEU A 65 2.04 -5.27 5.54
CA LEU A 65 2.59 -6.43 4.84
C LEU A 65 2.97 -5.99 3.43
N ALA A 66 4.26 -5.98 3.11
CA ALA A 66 4.71 -5.68 1.76
C ALA A 66 4.68 -6.95 0.89
N ILE A 67 4.16 -6.85 -0.32
CA ILE A 67 4.25 -7.89 -1.35
C ILE A 67 5.16 -7.34 -2.44
N VAL A 68 6.36 -7.89 -2.55
CA VAL A 68 7.36 -7.49 -3.54
C VAL A 68 7.21 -8.38 -4.77
N ILE A 69 6.96 -7.78 -5.93
CA ILE A 69 6.73 -8.47 -7.20
C ILE A 69 7.90 -8.18 -8.14
N GLY A 70 8.55 -9.24 -8.61
CA GLY A 70 9.73 -9.15 -9.47
C GLY A 70 11.01 -8.83 -8.70
N ASP A 71 12.03 -8.37 -9.42
CA ASP A 71 13.35 -8.07 -8.83
C ASP A 71 13.53 -6.57 -8.56
N VAL A 72 12.71 -6.05 -7.66
CA VAL A 72 12.81 -4.67 -7.17
C VAL A 72 13.29 -4.64 -5.71
N PRO A 73 14.11 -3.65 -5.34
CA PRO A 73 14.53 -3.51 -3.95
C PRO A 73 13.35 -3.08 -3.07
N LEU A 74 13.32 -3.57 -1.83
CA LEU A 74 12.38 -3.09 -0.82
C LEU A 74 12.73 -1.62 -0.47
N PRO A 75 11.77 -0.69 -0.54
CA PRO A 75 12.01 0.69 -0.14
C PRO A 75 12.46 0.82 1.32
N SER A 76 13.35 1.76 1.60
CA SER A 76 13.96 1.92 2.93
C SER A 76 12.95 2.25 4.04
N TYR A 77 11.86 2.95 3.73
CA TYR A 77 10.79 3.23 4.69
C TYR A 77 9.94 1.99 5.03
N LEU A 78 10.12 0.88 4.31
CA LEU A 78 9.57 -0.44 4.65
C LEU A 78 10.61 -1.33 5.36
N SER A 79 11.79 -0.80 5.68
CA SER A 79 12.80 -1.56 6.42
C SER A 79 12.25 -1.99 7.79
N GLY A 80 12.38 -3.29 8.10
CA GLY A 80 11.82 -3.88 9.31
C GLY A 80 10.34 -4.29 9.23
N CYS A 81 9.63 -3.99 8.14
CA CYS A 81 8.30 -4.56 7.90
C CYS A 81 8.41 -6.02 7.40
N ALA A 82 7.41 -6.83 7.74
CA ALA A 82 7.26 -8.14 7.13
C ALA A 82 6.98 -7.98 5.63
N TYR A 83 7.66 -8.78 4.80
CA TYR A 83 7.42 -8.79 3.37
C TYR A 83 7.37 -10.21 2.81
N TYR A 84 6.64 -10.36 1.72
CA TYR A 84 6.58 -11.57 0.91
C TYR A 84 7.12 -11.23 -0.48
N LYS A 85 8.15 -11.96 -0.94
CA LYS A 85 8.64 -11.85 -2.32
C LYS A 85 7.88 -12.85 -3.18
N LEU A 86 7.28 -12.36 -4.25
CA LEU A 86 6.54 -13.16 -5.23
C LEU A 86 7.41 -13.26 -6.48
N ASP A 87 7.97 -14.44 -6.69
CA ASP A 87 8.71 -14.78 -7.90
C ASP A 87 7.67 -15.05 -9.01
N VAL A 88 7.67 -14.21 -10.04
CA VAL A 88 6.81 -14.32 -11.24
C VAL A 88 7.66 -14.52 -12.48
#